data_AF-A0A9Q9ZBR0-F1
#
_entry.id   AF-A0A9Q9ZBR0-F1
#
_cell.length_a   1.000
_cell.length_b   1.000
_cell.length_c   1.000
_cell.angle_alpha   90.00
_cell.angle_beta   90.00
_cell.angle_gamma   90.00
#
_symmetry.space_group_name_H-M   'P 1'
#
loop_
_entity.id
_entity.type
_entity.pdbx_description
1 polymer ?
#
loop_
_entity_poly.entity_id
_entity_poly.type
_entity_poly.pdbx_seq_one_letter_code
_entity_poly.pdbx_strand_id
1 'polypeptide(L)'
;MELYLAILTFTAFLSAHAQLEHNDFSITGCSGTEKESMTGSDGEEVWHADFNQKTGVVTLPDFADPMSFPGYYEASVADQEVCKQNLAVLIKASKSPPEEMEPPETSIYPRNDVQLGVKNTLICHVTGFFPPAVNVSWAKNNVIVTEDVSLSQYRPRSDGSFHVFSSLKITPEEKDIYSCTVNHQALQGQPQTKIWSVPAAAAAAAVLPSVGPALFCGVGLTLGLLGITTGLFFLIKATVTDTPDMAKNIKHLMQWTQSKTVSPGF
;
A
#
# COMPACT_ATOMS: atom_id res chain seq x y z
N MET A 1 -42.23 22.02 18.91
CA MET A 1 -41.60 20.69 19.11
C MET A 1 -40.46 20.49 18.13
N GLU A 2 -40.70 20.67 16.82
CA GLU A 2 -39.70 20.60 15.74
C GLU A 2 -38.43 21.46 15.95
N LEU A 3 -38.59 22.73 16.36
CA LEU A 3 -37.44 23.63 16.55
C LEU A 3 -36.54 23.22 17.72
N TYR A 4 -37.11 22.71 18.81
CA TYR A 4 -36.35 22.22 19.97
C TYR A 4 -35.59 20.94 19.64
N LEU A 5 -36.21 20.05 18.86
CA LEU A 5 -35.56 18.82 18.40
C LEU A 5 -34.41 19.13 17.44
N ALA A 6 -34.58 20.11 16.55
CA ALA A 6 -33.53 20.58 15.65
C ALA A 6 -32.37 21.27 16.40
N ILE A 7 -32.66 22.07 17.43
CA ILE A 7 -31.61 22.71 18.26
C ILE A 7 -30.83 21.64 19.03
N LEU A 8 -31.52 20.67 19.65
CA LEU A 8 -30.88 19.59 20.41
C LEU A 8 -29.97 18.71 19.54
N THR A 9 -30.41 18.36 18.32
CA THR A 9 -29.58 17.61 17.38
C THR A 9 -28.39 18.42 16.90
N PHE A 10 -28.55 19.72 16.60
CA PHE A 10 -27.45 20.59 16.18
C PHE A 10 -26.42 20.80 17.31
N THR A 11 -26.87 20.94 18.56
CA THR A 11 -25.97 21.01 19.72
C THR A 11 -25.24 19.69 19.96
N ALA A 12 -25.90 18.53 19.75
CA ALA A 12 -25.27 17.22 19.87
C ALA A 12 -24.19 16.99 18.78
N PHE A 13 -24.41 17.49 17.56
CA PHE A 13 -23.43 17.46 16.47
C PHE A 13 -22.26 18.43 16.71
N LEU A 14 -22.48 19.61 17.29
CA LEU A 14 -21.42 20.57 17.63
C LEU A 14 -20.65 20.21 18.91
N SER A 15 -21.22 19.42 19.81
CA SER A 15 -20.58 19.02 21.07
C SER A 15 -19.70 17.77 20.96
N ALA A 16 -19.77 17.04 19.85
CA ALA A 16 -18.90 15.88 19.61
C ALA A 16 -17.51 16.36 19.14
N HIS A 17 -16.74 16.94 20.06
CA HIS A 17 -15.30 17.08 19.87
C HIS A 17 -14.71 15.68 19.99
N ALA A 18 -14.44 15.03 18.86
CA ALA A 18 -13.60 13.84 18.86
C ALA A 18 -12.19 14.28 19.25
N GLN A 19 -11.81 14.10 20.52
CA GLN A 19 -10.44 14.24 20.95
C GLN A 19 -9.68 13.02 20.39
N LEU A 20 -8.82 13.27 19.41
CA LEU A 20 -7.89 12.26 18.93
C LEU A 20 -6.76 12.20 19.96
N GLU A 21 -6.72 11.14 20.75
CA GLU A 21 -5.61 10.88 21.66
C GLU A 21 -4.45 10.28 20.86
N HIS A 22 -3.28 10.92 20.95
CA HIS A 22 -2.04 10.41 20.40
C HIS A 22 -1.17 9.80 21.51
N ASN A 23 -0.46 8.73 21.18
CA ASN A 23 0.46 8.06 22.11
C ASN A 23 1.91 8.28 21.69
N ASP A 24 2.55 9.28 22.28
CA ASP A 24 3.98 9.54 22.11
C ASP A 24 4.81 8.66 23.06
N PHE A 25 5.89 8.07 22.54
CA PHE A 25 6.77 7.21 23.33
C PHE A 25 8.24 7.47 23.03
N SER A 26 9.08 7.25 24.03
CA SER A 26 10.53 7.27 23.90
C SER A 26 11.11 6.04 24.57
N ILE A 27 12.09 5.42 23.92
CA ILE A 27 12.76 4.21 24.40
C ILE A 27 14.24 4.53 24.50
N THR A 28 14.81 4.24 25.66
CA THR A 28 16.26 4.18 25.86
C THR A 28 16.60 2.82 26.43
N GLY A 29 17.29 2.01 25.63
CA GLY A 29 17.76 0.68 26.02
C GLY A 29 19.29 0.65 26.01
N CYS A 30 19.87 -0.09 26.95
CA CYS A 30 21.29 -0.37 26.96
C CYS A 30 21.56 -1.79 27.47
N SER A 31 22.55 -2.44 26.89
CA SER A 31 23.13 -3.67 27.41
C SER A 31 24.65 -3.54 27.50
N GLY A 32 25.35 -4.65 27.79
CA GLY A 32 26.81 -4.65 27.77
C GLY A 32 27.39 -4.31 26.40
N THR A 33 26.65 -4.57 25.32
CA THR A 33 27.12 -4.44 23.94
C THR A 33 26.21 -3.56 23.07
N GLU A 34 24.92 -3.47 23.38
CA GLU A 34 23.92 -2.81 22.54
C GLU A 34 23.46 -1.49 23.17
N LYS A 35 23.02 -0.58 22.30
CA LYS A 35 22.52 0.75 22.65
C LYS A 35 21.33 1.05 21.78
N GLU A 36 20.25 1.49 22.39
CA GLU A 36 19.01 1.83 21.71
C GLU A 36 18.49 3.16 22.20
N SER A 37 18.10 4.03 21.27
CA SER A 37 17.44 5.29 21.57
C SER A 37 16.53 5.67 20.41
N MET A 38 15.23 5.69 20.65
CA MET A 38 14.23 6.04 19.64
C MET A 38 13.06 6.80 20.25
N THR A 39 12.39 7.59 19.42
CA THR A 39 11.15 8.29 19.74
C THR A 39 10.13 8.00 18.66
N GLY A 40 8.88 7.84 19.07
CA GLY A 40 7.78 7.51 18.18
C GLY A 40 6.44 8.09 18.63
N SER A 41 5.45 8.00 17.75
CA SER A 41 4.07 8.45 17.94
C SER A 41 3.13 7.40 17.38
N ASP A 42 2.08 7.05 18.10
CA ASP A 42 1.03 6.10 17.70
C ASP A 42 1.57 4.72 17.25
N GLY A 43 2.69 4.29 17.86
CA GLY A 43 3.38 3.03 17.53
C GLY A 43 4.30 3.09 16.30
N GLU A 44 4.40 4.25 15.65
CA GLU A 44 5.33 4.51 14.56
C GLU A 44 6.59 5.20 15.06
N GLU A 45 7.70 4.90 14.41
CA GLU A 45 9.01 5.51 14.70
C GLU A 45 9.12 6.84 13.97
N VAL A 46 9.49 7.88 14.70
CA VAL A 46 9.67 9.23 14.17
C VAL A 46 11.16 9.58 14.08
N TRP A 47 11.95 9.12 15.05
CA TRP A 47 13.38 9.38 15.13
C TRP A 47 14.13 8.29 15.91
N HIS A 48 15.38 8.01 15.54
CA HIS A 48 16.30 7.20 16.35
C HIS A 48 17.74 7.70 16.28
N ALA A 49 18.54 7.30 17.26
CA ALA A 49 19.98 7.51 17.26
C ALA A 49 20.69 6.34 16.56
N ASP A 50 21.33 6.60 15.43
CA ASP A 50 22.28 5.65 14.85
C ASP A 50 23.64 5.82 15.54
N PHE A 51 23.91 4.97 16.53
CA PHE A 51 25.18 4.98 17.27
C PHE A 51 26.40 4.55 16.43
N ASN A 52 26.20 3.84 15.33
CA ASN A 52 27.27 3.42 14.43
C ASN A 52 27.71 4.57 13.53
N GLN A 53 26.74 5.25 12.90
CA GLN A 53 26.98 6.41 12.04
C GLN A 53 27.17 7.71 12.83
N LYS A 54 26.87 7.69 14.13
CA LYS A 54 26.93 8.83 15.05
C LYS A 54 26.05 10.00 14.63
N THR A 55 24.81 9.70 14.27
CA THR A 55 23.83 10.69 13.84
C THR A 55 22.44 10.34 14.34
N GLY A 56 21.55 11.33 14.40
CA GLY A 56 20.11 11.08 14.48
C GLY A 56 19.54 10.80 13.09
N VAL A 57 18.57 9.90 13.00
CA VAL A 57 17.86 9.54 11.77
C VAL A 57 16.39 9.87 11.98
N VAL A 58 15.83 10.71 11.09
CA VAL A 58 14.40 11.01 11.05
C VAL A 58 13.72 10.04 10.08
N THR A 59 12.67 9.36 10.52
CA THR A 59 11.99 8.29 9.76
C THR A 59 10.58 8.66 9.35
N LEU A 60 10.22 9.94 9.44
CA LEU A 60 8.92 10.44 9.01
C LEU A 60 8.67 10.19 7.52
N PRO A 61 7.42 9.88 7.12
CA PRO A 61 7.05 9.76 5.72
C PRO A 61 7.26 11.05 4.93
N ASP A 62 7.51 10.93 3.62
CA ASP A 62 7.73 12.09 2.72
C ASP A 62 6.58 13.11 2.68
N PHE A 63 5.36 12.67 3.02
CA PHE A 63 4.18 13.55 3.06
C PHE A 63 4.03 14.31 4.39
N ALA A 64 4.76 13.92 5.43
CA ALA A 64 4.69 14.55 6.74
C ALA A 64 5.46 15.88 6.72
N ASP A 65 4.98 16.85 7.50
CA ASP A 65 5.70 18.11 7.67
C ASP A 65 7.10 17.85 8.26
N PRO A 66 8.15 18.50 7.74
CA PRO A 66 9.51 18.29 8.23
C PRO A 66 9.65 18.58 9.72
N MET A 67 10.20 17.62 10.46
CA MET A 67 10.51 17.76 11.89
C MET A 67 12.03 17.76 12.11
N SER A 68 12.50 18.53 13.09
CA SER A 68 13.92 18.60 13.45
C SER A 68 14.14 18.21 14.90
N PHE A 69 15.23 17.47 15.15
CA PHE A 69 15.62 16.97 16.47
C PHE A 69 17.01 17.47 16.89
N PRO A 70 17.21 18.80 17.03
CA PRO A 70 18.52 19.35 17.36
C PRO A 70 18.96 18.93 18.78
N GLY A 71 20.18 18.41 18.91
CA GLY A 71 20.75 17.99 20.20
C GLY A 71 20.27 16.64 20.73
N TYR A 72 19.34 15.97 20.03
CA TYR A 72 18.79 14.69 20.48
C TYR A 72 19.85 13.58 20.44
N TYR A 73 20.71 13.56 19.42
CA TYR A 73 21.76 12.54 19.35
C TYR A 73 22.74 12.65 20.53
N GLU A 74 23.18 13.87 20.87
CA GLU A 74 24.05 14.12 22.01
C GLU A 74 23.38 13.76 23.34
N ALA A 75 22.07 14.06 23.47
CA ALA A 75 21.27 13.63 24.61
C ALA A 75 21.21 12.10 24.72
N SER A 76 20.94 11.40 23.61
CA SER A 76 20.95 9.93 23.56
C SER A 76 22.30 9.35 23.98
N VAL A 77 23.42 9.97 23.58
CA VAL A 77 24.76 9.53 24.02
C VAL A 77 24.92 9.67 25.54
N ALA A 78 24.44 10.77 26.13
CA ALA A 78 24.48 10.97 27.58
C ALA A 78 23.55 9.99 28.33
N ASP A 79 22.34 9.77 27.81
CA ASP A 79 21.35 8.86 28.38
C ASP A 79 21.85 7.40 28.39
N GLN A 80 22.65 7.00 27.40
CA GLN A 80 23.28 5.68 27.38
C GLN A 80 24.26 5.47 28.54
N GLU A 81 24.98 6.51 28.96
CA GLU A 81 25.90 6.42 30.11
C GLU A 81 25.12 6.35 31.43
N VAL A 82 24.03 7.11 31.55
CA VAL A 82 23.10 7.01 32.69
C VAL A 82 22.45 5.62 32.75
N CYS A 83 22.00 5.10 31.61
CA CYS A 83 21.39 3.78 31.50
C CYS A 83 22.34 2.69 32.00
N LYS A 84 23.61 2.69 31.59
CA LYS A 84 24.60 1.71 32.06
C LYS A 84 24.86 1.80 33.56
N GLN A 85 24.92 3.01 34.12
CA GLN A 85 25.09 3.21 35.56
C GLN A 85 23.90 2.63 36.33
N ASN A 86 22.68 2.92 35.88
CA ASN A 86 21.45 2.39 36.47
C ASN A 86 21.39 0.87 36.35
N LEU A 87 21.74 0.30 35.19
CA LEU A 87 21.80 -1.14 34.97
C LEU A 87 22.77 -1.82 35.94
N ALA A 88 23.96 -1.24 36.17
CA ALA A 88 24.94 -1.78 37.11
C ALA A 88 24.44 -1.77 38.57
N VAL A 89 23.63 -0.78 38.96
CA VAL A 89 22.98 -0.73 40.27
C VAL A 89 21.87 -1.79 40.36
N LEU A 90 21.02 -1.88 39.33
CA LEU A 90 19.89 -2.81 39.29
C LEU A 90 20.35 -4.27 39.32
N ILE A 91 21.40 -4.63 38.58
CA ILE A 91 22.00 -5.97 38.61
C ILE A 91 22.42 -6.38 40.03
N LYS A 92 23.06 -5.46 40.77
CA LYS A 92 23.47 -5.71 42.16
C LYS A 92 22.27 -5.85 43.09
N ALA A 93 21.27 -4.99 42.93
CA ALA A 93 20.07 -4.97 43.77
C ALA A 93 19.18 -6.20 43.55
N SER A 94 19.01 -6.64 42.30
CA SER A 94 18.19 -7.79 41.92
C SER A 94 18.90 -9.14 42.09
N LYS A 95 20.22 -9.12 42.35
CA LYS A 95 21.09 -10.30 42.42
C LYS A 95 21.12 -11.11 41.11
N SER A 96 20.97 -10.44 39.97
CA SER A 96 21.03 -11.04 38.63
C SER A 96 20.11 -12.25 38.47
N PRO A 97 18.78 -12.06 38.50
CA PRO A 97 17.87 -13.16 38.17
C PRO A 97 18.19 -13.71 36.76
N PRO A 98 17.85 -14.97 36.48
CA PRO A 98 17.92 -15.50 35.12
C PRO A 98 17.17 -14.59 34.16
N GLU A 99 17.76 -14.35 32.99
CA GLU A 99 17.11 -13.59 31.93
C GLU A 99 15.93 -14.38 31.38
N GLU A 100 14.77 -13.73 31.26
CA GLU A 100 13.59 -14.31 30.63
C GLU A 100 13.88 -14.56 29.15
N MET A 101 13.27 -15.60 28.58
CA MET A 101 13.56 -16.02 27.22
C MET A 101 12.24 -16.32 26.52
N GLU A 102 11.87 -15.44 25.61
CA GLU A 102 10.68 -15.59 24.78
C GLU A 102 11.11 -15.76 23.32
N PRO A 103 10.76 -16.89 22.67
CA PRO A 103 11.15 -17.15 21.30
C PRO A 103 10.32 -16.31 20.32
N PRO A 104 10.91 -15.87 19.19
CA PRO A 104 10.18 -15.09 18.20
C PRO A 104 9.10 -15.89 17.48
N GLU A 105 8.03 -15.19 17.14
CA GLU A 105 7.13 -15.55 16.05
C GLU A 105 7.53 -14.81 14.78
N THR A 106 7.57 -15.53 13.65
CA THR A 106 8.05 -14.99 12.38
C THR A 106 7.00 -15.11 11.29
N SER A 107 6.79 -14.05 10.50
CA SER A 107 5.95 -14.05 9.32
C SER A 107 6.61 -13.31 8.16
N ILE A 108 6.25 -13.67 6.93
CA ILE A 108 6.79 -13.08 5.70
C ILE A 108 5.64 -12.71 4.76
N TYR A 109 5.62 -11.47 4.28
CA TYR A 109 4.58 -10.98 3.38
C TYR A 109 5.10 -9.83 2.48
N PRO A 110 4.53 -9.65 1.28
CA PRO A 110 4.87 -8.51 0.44
C PRO A 110 4.18 -7.24 0.93
N ARG A 111 4.81 -6.09 0.72
CA ARG A 111 4.25 -4.77 1.04
C ARG A 111 3.06 -4.43 0.14
N ASN A 112 3.18 -4.71 -1.15
CA ASN A 112 2.16 -4.45 -2.16
C ASN A 112 1.75 -5.74 -2.87
N ASP A 113 0.67 -5.69 -3.64
CA ASP A 113 0.28 -6.77 -4.54
C ASP A 113 1.43 -7.16 -5.49
N VAL A 114 1.58 -8.46 -5.69
CA VAL A 114 2.72 -9.03 -6.42
C VAL A 114 2.47 -8.95 -7.93
N GLN A 115 3.37 -8.28 -8.65
CA GLN A 115 3.41 -8.24 -10.11
C GLN A 115 4.82 -8.58 -10.59
N LEU A 116 4.94 -9.48 -11.56
CA LEU A 116 6.25 -9.90 -12.07
C LEU A 116 6.97 -8.72 -12.73
N GLY A 117 8.28 -8.60 -12.48
CA GLY A 117 9.10 -7.53 -13.06
C GLY A 117 8.87 -6.14 -12.46
N VAL A 118 7.94 -5.98 -11.50
CA VAL A 118 7.65 -4.71 -10.83
C VAL A 118 8.28 -4.69 -9.45
N LYS A 119 8.96 -3.59 -9.10
CA LYS A 119 9.59 -3.43 -7.78
C LYS A 119 8.56 -3.58 -6.65
N ASN A 120 8.92 -4.37 -5.65
CA ASN A 120 8.16 -4.56 -4.43
C ASN A 120 9.12 -4.67 -3.23
N THR A 121 8.60 -4.90 -2.03
CA THR A 121 9.40 -5.15 -0.83
C THR A 121 8.77 -6.29 -0.05
N LEU A 122 9.56 -7.30 0.29
CA LEU A 122 9.17 -8.32 1.25
C LEU A 122 9.48 -7.82 2.65
N ILE A 123 8.56 -8.08 3.56
CA ILE A 123 8.66 -7.75 4.97
C ILE A 123 8.69 -9.06 5.74
N CYS A 124 9.73 -9.25 6.56
CA CYS A 124 9.79 -10.27 7.58
C CYS A 124 9.51 -9.61 8.93
N HIS A 125 8.32 -9.88 9.46
CA HIS A 125 7.93 -9.39 10.78
C HIS A 125 8.27 -10.45 11.82
N VAL A 126 9.16 -10.07 12.73
CA VAL A 126 9.64 -10.88 13.86
C VAL A 126 9.08 -10.26 15.12
N THR A 127 8.35 -11.00 15.94
CA THR A 127 7.59 -10.43 17.05
C THR A 127 7.52 -11.37 18.26
N GLY A 128 7.23 -10.83 19.44
CA GLY A 128 7.00 -11.61 20.64
C GLY A 128 8.26 -12.17 21.29
N PHE A 129 9.44 -11.62 20.97
CA PHE A 129 10.71 -12.14 21.46
C PHE A 129 11.32 -11.31 22.58
N PHE A 130 12.09 -11.96 23.43
CA PHE A 130 12.94 -11.35 24.45
C PHE A 130 14.10 -12.31 24.78
N PRO A 131 15.36 -11.85 24.94
CA PRO A 131 15.83 -10.45 24.93
C PRO A 131 15.83 -9.82 23.53
N PRO A 132 16.08 -8.50 23.41
CA PRO A 132 15.98 -7.78 22.13
C PRO A 132 16.92 -8.31 21.04
N ALA A 133 18.16 -8.68 21.35
CA ALA A 133 19.14 -9.06 20.34
C ALA A 133 18.64 -10.17 19.38
N VAL A 134 18.46 -9.83 18.10
CA VAL A 134 17.99 -10.76 17.07
C VAL A 134 18.78 -10.61 15.78
N ASN A 135 19.07 -11.73 15.12
CA ASN A 135 19.72 -11.73 13.81
C ASN A 135 18.74 -12.22 12.75
N VAL A 136 18.54 -11.41 11.72
CA VAL A 136 17.67 -11.72 10.58
C VAL A 136 18.50 -11.75 9.31
N SER A 137 18.40 -12.83 8.54
CA SER A 137 19.06 -12.96 7.23
C SER A 137 18.06 -13.34 6.14
N TRP A 138 18.38 -12.92 4.92
CA TRP A 138 17.56 -13.19 3.74
C TRP A 138 18.29 -14.09 2.78
N ALA A 139 17.55 -14.95 2.07
CA ALA A 139 18.04 -15.64 0.90
C ALA A 139 17.03 -15.56 -0.25
N LYS A 140 17.56 -15.50 -1.47
CA LYS A 140 16.81 -15.66 -2.72
C LYS A 140 17.32 -16.93 -3.41
N ASN A 141 16.45 -17.89 -3.67
CA ASN A 141 16.79 -19.17 -4.32
C ASN A 141 17.97 -19.87 -3.64
N ASN A 142 17.96 -19.92 -2.30
CA ASN A 142 19.00 -20.47 -1.42
C ASN A 142 20.35 -19.73 -1.44
N VAL A 143 20.43 -18.56 -2.07
CA VAL A 143 21.62 -17.69 -2.05
C VAL A 143 21.37 -16.54 -1.07
N ILE A 144 22.25 -16.37 -0.10
CA ILE A 144 22.17 -15.27 0.88
C ILE A 144 22.22 -13.93 0.16
N VAL A 145 21.32 -13.02 0.52
CA VAL A 145 21.27 -11.65 0.02
C VAL A 145 21.43 -10.67 1.16
N THR A 146 22.31 -9.70 0.98
CA THR A 146 22.59 -8.62 1.95
C THR A 146 22.35 -7.23 1.38
N GLU A 147 22.29 -7.11 0.05
CA GLU A 147 21.97 -5.87 -0.64
C GLU A 147 20.47 -5.56 -0.52
N ASP A 148 20.13 -4.27 -0.40
CA ASP A 148 18.75 -3.78 -0.24
C ASP A 148 17.97 -4.39 0.94
N VAL A 149 18.68 -4.95 1.92
CA VAL A 149 18.15 -5.38 3.21
C VAL A 149 18.20 -4.23 4.20
N SER A 150 17.14 -4.06 4.97
CA SER A 150 17.07 -3.14 6.12
C SER A 150 16.45 -3.84 7.31
N LEU A 151 16.80 -3.40 8.51
CA LEU A 151 16.22 -3.85 9.78
C LEU A 151 15.75 -2.60 10.54
N SER A 152 14.53 -2.63 11.05
CA SER A 152 14.00 -1.54 11.88
C SER A 152 14.65 -1.52 13.26
N GLN A 153 14.45 -0.43 13.99
CA GLN A 153 14.71 -0.39 15.44
C GLN A 153 13.81 -1.39 16.18
N TYR A 154 14.24 -1.78 17.38
CA TYR A 154 13.45 -2.61 18.28
C TYR A 154 12.26 -1.83 18.85
N ARG A 155 11.05 -2.36 18.65
CA ARG A 155 9.84 -1.75 19.20
C ARG A 155 9.31 -2.61 20.36
N PRO A 156 9.07 -2.03 21.55
CA PRO A 156 8.49 -2.74 22.66
C PRO A 156 7.00 -2.92 22.45
N ARG A 157 6.49 -4.06 22.90
CA ARG A 157 5.08 -4.38 22.98
C ARG A 157 4.57 -4.15 24.41
N SER A 158 3.26 -4.08 24.57
CA SER A 158 2.61 -3.90 25.88
C SER A 158 2.88 -5.03 26.87
N ASP A 159 3.25 -6.21 26.38
CA ASP A 159 3.61 -7.40 27.17
C ASP A 159 5.09 -7.43 27.58
N GLY A 160 5.89 -6.41 27.22
CA GLY A 160 7.32 -6.33 27.51
C GLY A 160 8.23 -7.05 26.51
N SER A 161 7.67 -7.78 25.54
CA SER A 161 8.42 -8.37 24.42
C SER A 161 8.73 -7.34 23.33
N PHE A 162 9.54 -7.72 22.35
CA PHE A 162 9.93 -6.85 21.25
C PHE A 162 9.40 -7.35 19.90
N HIS A 163 9.33 -6.44 18.94
CA HIS A 163 9.18 -6.76 17.53
C HIS A 163 10.05 -5.89 16.64
N VAL A 164 10.44 -6.44 15.49
CA VAL A 164 11.23 -5.78 14.44
C VAL A 164 10.70 -6.17 13.06
N PHE A 165 10.97 -5.29 12.09
CA PHE A 165 10.69 -5.53 10.68
C PHE A 165 12.01 -5.56 9.92
N SER A 166 12.30 -6.69 9.28
CA SER A 166 13.34 -6.73 8.25
C SER A 166 12.68 -6.59 6.88
N SER A 167 13.20 -5.72 6.03
CA SER A 167 12.68 -5.48 4.68
C SER A 167 13.73 -5.81 3.63
N LEU A 168 13.32 -6.49 2.56
CA LEU A 168 14.15 -6.78 1.37
C LEU A 168 13.45 -6.22 0.13
N LYS A 169 14.09 -5.29 -0.60
CA LYS A 169 13.56 -4.85 -1.89
C LYS A 169 13.74 -5.95 -2.93
N ILE A 170 12.69 -6.22 -3.70
CA ILE A 170 12.69 -7.30 -4.69
C ILE A 170 12.09 -6.83 -6.02
N THR A 171 12.45 -7.52 -7.08
CA THR A 171 11.72 -7.53 -8.35
C THR A 171 11.35 -9.00 -8.61
N PRO A 172 10.11 -9.43 -8.32
CA PRO A 172 9.75 -10.84 -8.30
C PRO A 172 9.71 -11.43 -9.71
N GLU A 173 10.26 -12.64 -9.85
CA GLU A 173 10.14 -13.49 -11.04
C GLU A 173 9.32 -14.76 -10.71
N GLU A 174 8.74 -15.40 -11.74
CA GLU A 174 7.75 -16.48 -11.63
C GLU A 174 8.11 -17.61 -10.63
N LYS A 175 9.40 -17.93 -10.49
CA LYS A 175 9.89 -19.07 -9.70
C LYS A 175 10.79 -18.66 -8.55
N ASP A 176 10.84 -17.37 -8.24
CA ASP A 176 11.63 -16.91 -7.12
C ASP A 176 11.06 -17.43 -5.80
N ILE A 177 11.97 -17.94 -4.99
CA ILE A 177 11.72 -18.35 -3.61
C ILE A 177 12.60 -17.49 -2.72
N TYR A 178 11.97 -16.80 -1.77
CA TYR A 178 12.64 -15.99 -0.78
C TYR A 178 12.51 -16.67 0.59
N SER A 179 13.52 -16.52 1.43
CA SER A 179 13.46 -16.97 2.81
C SER A 179 14.00 -15.93 3.77
N CYS A 180 13.31 -15.77 4.89
CA CYS A 180 13.76 -15.02 6.05
C CYS A 180 14.15 -16.02 7.14
N THR A 181 15.41 -15.96 7.59
CA THR A 181 15.95 -16.80 8.65
C THR A 181 16.23 -15.95 9.88
N VAL A 182 15.62 -16.31 11.00
CA VAL A 182 15.72 -15.61 12.28
C VAL A 182 16.50 -16.48 13.26
N ASN A 183 17.56 -15.91 13.82
CA ASN A 183 18.32 -16.50 14.91
C ASN A 183 18.18 -15.63 16.17
N HIS A 184 17.86 -16.29 17.27
CA HIS A 184 17.58 -15.67 18.56
C HIS A 184 17.99 -16.62 19.69
N GLN A 185 18.44 -16.08 20.83
CA GLN A 185 18.96 -16.88 21.94
C GLN A 185 17.93 -17.87 22.51
N ALA A 186 16.65 -17.49 22.55
CA ALA A 186 15.57 -18.33 23.04
C ALA A 186 15.25 -19.53 22.11
N LEU A 187 15.81 -19.55 20.89
CA LEU A 187 15.69 -20.67 19.96
C LEU A 187 16.72 -21.78 20.17
N GLN A 188 17.62 -21.66 21.16
CA GLN A 188 18.56 -22.71 21.57
C GLN A 188 19.39 -23.29 20.40
N GLY A 189 19.80 -22.42 19.47
CA GLY A 189 20.61 -22.79 18.30
C GLY A 189 19.83 -23.35 17.10
N GLN A 190 18.50 -23.36 17.15
CA GLN A 190 17.63 -23.79 16.04
C GLN A 190 16.96 -22.58 15.37
N PRO A 191 17.58 -21.97 14.35
CA PRO A 191 17.02 -20.79 13.71
C PRO A 191 15.67 -21.09 13.03
N GLN A 192 14.75 -20.14 13.11
CA GLN A 192 13.46 -20.23 12.43
C GLN A 192 13.60 -19.72 11.00
N THR A 193 13.15 -20.48 10.01
CA THR A 193 13.13 -20.03 8.61
C THR A 193 11.70 -19.98 8.10
N LYS A 194 11.29 -18.84 7.53
CA LYS A 194 10.04 -18.69 6.80
C LYS A 194 10.32 -18.52 5.32
N ILE A 195 9.58 -19.25 4.51
CA ILE A 195 9.72 -19.27 3.05
C ILE A 195 8.52 -18.54 2.45
N TRP A 196 8.78 -17.74 1.43
CA TRP A 196 7.78 -17.09 0.62
C TRP A 196 8.09 -17.33 -0.85
N SER A 197 7.10 -17.77 -1.60
CA SER A 197 7.18 -17.94 -3.05
C SER A 197 6.21 -17.02 -3.75
N VAL A 198 6.53 -16.66 -4.99
CA VAL A 198 5.65 -15.84 -5.81
C VAL A 198 4.32 -16.58 -6.06
N PRO A 199 3.15 -15.96 -5.76
CA PRO A 199 1.87 -16.61 -5.95
C PRO A 199 1.61 -16.99 -7.41
N ALA A 200 1.03 -18.17 -7.65
CA ALA A 200 0.72 -18.66 -8.99
C ALA A 200 -0.21 -17.72 -9.77
N ALA A 201 -1.10 -16.99 -9.08
CA ALA A 201 -1.96 -15.99 -9.71
C ALA A 201 -1.17 -14.81 -10.29
N ALA A 202 -0.13 -14.33 -9.59
CA ALA A 202 0.75 -13.27 -10.09
C ALA A 202 1.59 -13.75 -11.29
N ALA A 203 2.04 -15.00 -11.25
CA ALA A 203 2.68 -15.66 -12.39
C ALA A 203 1.74 -15.74 -13.61
N ALA A 204 0.51 -16.20 -13.41
CA ALA A 204 -0.48 -16.34 -14.48
C ALA A 204 -0.92 -15.00 -15.08
N ALA A 205 -1.06 -13.96 -14.25
CA ALA A 205 -1.44 -12.61 -14.70
C ALA A 205 -0.41 -11.99 -15.66
N ALA A 206 0.87 -12.34 -15.55
CA ALA A 206 1.89 -11.89 -16.50
C ALA A 206 1.74 -12.52 -17.89
N VAL A 207 1.08 -13.68 -17.99
CA VAL A 207 0.89 -14.42 -19.25
C VAL A 207 -0.41 -14.02 -19.96
N LEU A 208 -1.41 -13.53 -19.21
CA LEU A 208 -2.72 -13.19 -19.77
C LEU A 208 -2.76 -11.73 -20.26
N PRO A 209 -3.07 -11.48 -21.54
CA PRO A 209 -3.34 -10.11 -21.98
C PRO A 209 -4.58 -9.57 -21.27
N SER A 210 -4.51 -8.30 -20.86
CA SER A 210 -5.63 -7.57 -20.28
C SER A 210 -6.90 -7.76 -21.14
N VAL A 211 -7.93 -8.38 -20.54
CA VAL A 211 -9.21 -8.65 -21.21
C VAL A 211 -10.04 -7.36 -21.34
N GLY A 212 -9.69 -6.31 -20.59
CA GLY A 212 -10.41 -5.03 -20.52
C GLY A 212 -10.50 -4.31 -21.88
N PRO A 213 -9.37 -4.01 -22.56
CA PRO A 213 -9.38 -3.37 -23.87
C PRO A 213 -10.12 -4.19 -24.93
N ALA A 214 -9.99 -5.52 -24.90
CA ALA A 214 -10.66 -6.41 -25.87
C ALA A 214 -12.18 -6.41 -25.71
N LEU A 215 -12.68 -6.45 -24.46
CA LEU A 215 -14.11 -6.36 -24.17
C LEU A 215 -14.67 -4.97 -24.51
N PHE A 216 -13.95 -3.91 -24.16
CA PHE A 216 -14.37 -2.55 -24.48
C PHE A 216 -14.45 -2.32 -26.00
N CYS A 217 -13.45 -2.77 -26.76
CA CYS A 217 -13.47 -2.72 -28.23
C CYS A 217 -14.59 -3.58 -28.81
N GLY A 218 -14.82 -4.79 -28.30
CA GLY A 218 -15.89 -5.68 -28.78
C GLY A 218 -17.29 -5.10 -28.55
N VAL A 219 -17.55 -4.56 -27.37
CA VAL A 219 -18.83 -3.91 -27.04
C VAL A 219 -19.00 -2.61 -27.84
N GLY A 220 -17.94 -1.81 -27.96
CA GLY A 220 -17.97 -0.58 -28.77
C GLY A 220 -18.25 -0.84 -30.25
N LEU A 221 -17.64 -1.87 -30.83
CA LEU A 221 -17.87 -2.26 -32.22
C LEU A 221 -19.31 -2.76 -32.47
N THR A 222 -19.85 -3.58 -31.56
CA THR A 222 -21.21 -4.09 -31.71
C THR A 222 -22.25 -2.98 -31.59
N LEU A 223 -22.12 -2.09 -30.61
CA LEU A 223 -22.99 -0.93 -30.47
C LEU A 223 -22.86 0.05 -31.65
N GLY A 224 -21.64 0.26 -32.16
CA GLY A 224 -21.39 1.09 -33.34
C GLY A 224 -22.06 0.54 -34.60
N LEU A 225 -21.95 -0.77 -34.86
CA LEU A 225 -22.62 -1.42 -35.99
C LEU A 225 -24.15 -1.37 -35.87
N LEU A 226 -24.70 -1.55 -34.67
CA LEU A 226 -26.13 -1.38 -34.41
C LEU A 226 -26.59 0.06 -34.65
N GLY A 227 -25.80 1.06 -34.28
CA GLY A 227 -26.07 2.47 -34.59
C GLY A 227 -26.09 2.77 -36.08
N ILE A 228 -25.15 2.19 -36.85
CA ILE A 228 -25.09 2.37 -38.31
C ILE A 228 -26.31 1.74 -38.98
N THR A 229 -26.66 0.50 -38.62
CA THR A 229 -27.81 -0.21 -39.21
C THR A 229 -29.14 0.48 -38.89
N THR A 230 -29.34 0.91 -37.65
CA THR A 230 -30.54 1.66 -37.25
C THR A 230 -30.60 3.02 -37.94
N GLY A 231 -29.49 3.77 -38.01
CA GLY A 231 -29.42 5.04 -38.72
C GLY A 231 -29.73 4.92 -40.21
N LEU A 232 -29.18 3.91 -40.89
CA LEU A 232 -29.46 3.64 -42.30
C LEU A 232 -30.94 3.30 -42.52
N PHE A 233 -31.56 2.54 -41.63
CA PHE A 233 -33.00 2.24 -41.69
C PHE A 233 -33.86 3.51 -41.60
N PHE A 234 -33.54 4.43 -40.68
CA PHE A 234 -34.28 5.69 -40.55
C PHE A 234 -34.06 6.63 -41.74
N LEU A 235 -32.84 6.68 -42.32
CA LEU A 235 -32.56 7.45 -43.54
C LEU A 235 -33.33 6.91 -44.75
N ILE A 236 -33.39 5.58 -44.92
CA ILE A 236 -34.19 4.94 -45.98
C ILE A 236 -35.68 5.25 -45.77
N LYS A 237 -36.19 5.14 -44.53
CA LYS A 237 -37.58 5.50 -44.23
C LYS A 237 -37.88 6.97 -44.55
N ALA A 238 -37.02 7.90 -44.18
CA ALA A 238 -37.20 9.33 -44.45
C ALA A 238 -37.24 9.62 -45.96
N THR A 239 -36.28 9.08 -46.72
CA THR A 239 -36.23 9.25 -48.19
C THR A 239 -37.40 8.59 -48.92
N VAL A 240 -37.95 7.49 -48.39
CA VAL A 240 -39.15 6.83 -48.96
C VAL A 240 -40.44 7.57 -48.56
N THR A 241 -40.52 8.18 -47.37
CA THR A 241 -41.73 8.93 -46.95
C THR A 241 -41.89 10.30 -47.60
N ASP A 242 -40.84 10.85 -48.24
CA ASP A 242 -40.94 12.06 -49.08
C ASP A 242 -41.35 11.76 -50.54
N THR A 243 -41.48 10.50 -50.94
CA THR A 243 -41.92 10.16 -52.31
C THR A 243 -43.43 10.27 -52.63
N PRO A 244 -44.41 10.36 -51.71
CA PRO A 244 -45.80 10.46 -52.12
C PRO A 244 -46.17 11.84 -52.71
N ASP A 245 -45.33 12.87 -52.53
CA ASP A 245 -45.62 14.23 -53.04
C ASP A 245 -44.88 14.56 -54.37
N MET A 246 -43.79 13.85 -54.67
CA MET A 246 -43.06 14.05 -55.94
C MET A 246 -43.85 13.51 -57.15
N ALA A 247 -44.61 12.42 -56.98
CA ALA A 247 -45.48 11.87 -58.02
C ALA A 247 -46.67 12.78 -58.36
N LYS A 248 -47.12 13.62 -57.41
CA LYS A 248 -48.24 14.56 -57.60
C LYS A 248 -47.81 15.78 -58.41
N ASN A 249 -46.59 16.28 -58.19
CA ASN A 249 -46.03 17.42 -58.93
C ASN A 249 -45.67 17.09 -60.39
N ILE A 250 -45.23 15.86 -60.69
CA ILE A 250 -44.92 15.44 -62.08
C ILE A 250 -46.20 15.30 -62.91
N LYS A 251 -47.32 14.82 -62.34
CA LYS A 251 -48.63 14.78 -63.04
C LYS A 251 -49.14 16.18 -63.39
N HIS A 252 -48.94 17.16 -62.48
CA HIS A 252 -49.36 18.54 -62.71
C HIS A 252 -48.54 19.23 -63.82
N LEU A 253 -47.23 18.92 -63.91
CA LEU A 253 -46.35 19.40 -64.97
C LEU A 253 -46.63 18.76 -66.35
N MET A 254 -47.00 17.48 -66.38
CA MET A 254 -47.41 16.79 -67.62
C MET A 254 -48.78 17.23 -68.14
N GLN A 255 -49.71 17.61 -67.25
CA GLN A 255 -51.01 18.17 -67.66
C GLN A 255 -50.90 19.60 -68.19
N TRP A 256 -49.93 20.39 -67.72
CA TRP A 256 -49.67 21.74 -68.22
C TRP A 256 -49.02 21.76 -69.62
N THR A 257 -48.14 20.79 -69.93
CA THR A 257 -47.52 20.69 -71.25
C THR A 257 -48.47 20.23 -72.35
N GLN A 258 -49.52 19.47 -72.04
CA GLN A 258 -50.54 19.07 -73.03
C GLN A 258 -51.62 20.13 -73.32
N SER A 259 -51.74 21.21 -72.53
CA SER A 259 -52.74 22.26 -72.80
C SER A 259 -52.24 23.42 -73.67
N LYS A 260 -50.97 23.40 -74.09
CA LYS A 260 -50.34 24.48 -74.88
C LYS A 260 -50.00 24.17 -76.34
N THR A 261 -50.48 23.07 -76.90
CA THR A 261 -50.48 22.86 -78.37
C THR A 261 -51.87 23.19 -78.93
N VAL A 262 -52.08 24.49 -79.20
CA VAL A 262 -53.20 24.98 -80.00
C VAL A 262 -52.97 24.61 -81.47
N SER A 263 -54.04 24.12 -82.10
CA SER A 263 -54.12 23.73 -83.51
C SER A 263 -53.90 24.91 -84.49
N PRO A 264 -53.49 24.62 -85.75
CA PRO A 264 -53.42 25.60 -86.81
C PRO A 264 -54.81 25.87 -87.40
N GLY A 265 -55.13 27.12 -87.76
CA GLY A 265 -56.40 27.42 -88.42
C GLY A 265 -56.58 28.87 -88.86
N PHE A 266 -56.50 29.03 -90.19
CA PHE A 266 -56.86 30.16 -91.06
C PHE A 266 -55.83 31.29 -91.26
#